data_AF-A0A2U1CYZ5-F1
#
_entry.id   AF-A0A2U1CYZ5-F1
#
_cell.length_a   1.000
_cell.length_b   1.000
_cell.length_c   1.000
_cell.angle_alpha   90.00
_cell.angle_beta   90.00
_cell.angle_gamma   90.00
#
_symmetry.space_group_name_H-M   'P 1'
#
loop_
_entity.id
_entity.type
_entity.pdbx_description
1 polymer ?
#
loop_
_entity_poly.entity_id
_entity_poly.type
_entity_poly.pdbx_seq_one_letter_code
_entity_poly.pdbx_strand_id
1 'polypeptide(L)'
;MRFANTVLQRWCLLMAAGLTGVASASPQTPGQSFETCSLITAEYVTTLQLIDKGMNADQLIATLPGLSDPGEKRVRTLFQAVKDDGLIATYSAVNSQYARCSRRVYRKRGAPKPSSREGHFYFCAGENKLRYQVLVAATLDANRQNVLRQLPDSRHRIAGAIFDLQQSEGTLAAFDAIGDELKYCINGT
;
A
#
# COMPACT_ATOMS: atom_id res chain seq x y z
N MET A 1 -40.93 28.53 -30.60
CA MET A 1 -40.61 27.38 -31.48
C MET A 1 -39.97 26.32 -30.57
N ARG A 2 -40.71 25.29 -30.10
CA ARG A 2 -40.83 23.91 -30.68
C ARG A 2 -39.45 23.42 -31.18
N PHE A 3 -38.80 22.36 -30.67
CA PHE A 3 -39.19 20.95 -30.44
C PHE A 3 -38.38 20.39 -29.24
N ALA A 4 -38.91 19.67 -28.24
CA ALA A 4 -39.53 18.34 -28.24
C ALA A 4 -38.60 17.17 -28.66
N ASN A 5 -38.04 16.50 -27.65
CA ASN A 5 -38.22 15.07 -27.38
C ASN A 5 -37.98 14.06 -28.54
N THR A 6 -36.81 13.42 -28.55
CA THR A 6 -36.45 12.09 -29.11
C THR A 6 -34.94 11.99 -28.93
N VAL A 7 -34.35 11.16 -28.07
CA VAL A 7 -33.98 9.76 -28.37
C VAL A 7 -33.85 9.03 -27.03
N LEU A 8 -34.98 8.50 -26.55
CA LEU A 8 -35.04 7.35 -25.65
C LEU A 8 -35.57 6.19 -26.51
N GLN A 9 -35.13 4.96 -26.20
CA GLN A 9 -35.47 3.68 -26.88
C GLN A 9 -34.80 3.42 -28.23
N ARG A 10 -33.60 2.81 -28.20
CA ARG A 10 -33.32 1.68 -29.13
C ARG A 10 -32.06 0.85 -28.86
N TRP A 11 -31.69 0.55 -27.61
CA TRP A 11 -30.61 -0.43 -27.38
C TRP A 11 -30.92 -1.32 -26.16
N CYS A 12 -31.99 -2.09 -26.27
CA CYS A 12 -32.15 -3.36 -25.56
C CYS A 12 -32.52 -4.42 -26.59
N LEU A 13 -32.00 -5.63 -26.39
CA LEU A 13 -32.17 -6.85 -27.19
C LEU A 13 -31.22 -6.99 -28.39
N LEU A 14 -30.08 -7.61 -28.14
CA LEU A 14 -29.69 -8.87 -28.79
C LEU A 14 -28.36 -9.33 -28.20
N MET A 15 -28.39 -10.49 -27.53
CA MET A 15 -27.32 -11.48 -27.34
C MET A 15 -27.55 -12.22 -26.01
N ALA A 16 -28.61 -13.03 -26.00
CA ALA A 16 -28.71 -14.19 -25.12
C ALA A 16 -28.12 -15.37 -25.90
N ALA A 17 -26.89 -15.76 -25.59
CA ALA A 17 -26.33 -17.04 -26.00
C ALA A 17 -25.21 -17.47 -25.04
N GLY A 18 -25.59 -18.39 -24.15
CA GLY A 18 -24.78 -19.41 -23.48
C GLY A 18 -23.27 -19.22 -23.33
N LEU A 19 -22.87 -18.78 -22.14
CA LEU A 19 -21.68 -19.30 -21.47
C LEU A 19 -22.05 -19.49 -20.00
N THR A 20 -22.55 -20.68 -19.66
CA THR A 20 -22.56 -21.20 -18.29
C THR A 20 -21.11 -21.47 -17.88
N GLY A 21 -20.38 -20.41 -17.61
CA GLY A 21 -19.13 -20.48 -16.87
C GLY A 21 -19.47 -20.72 -15.42
N VAL A 22 -19.23 -21.94 -14.95
CA VAL A 22 -19.10 -22.24 -13.52
C VAL A 22 -18.13 -21.24 -12.92
N ALA A 23 -18.67 -20.23 -12.24
CA ALA A 23 -17.88 -19.34 -11.41
C ALA A 23 -17.34 -20.21 -10.26
N SER A 24 -16.14 -20.76 -10.45
CA SER A 24 -15.38 -21.33 -9.36
C SER A 24 -15.16 -20.22 -8.33
N ALA A 25 -15.99 -20.20 -7.29
CA ALA A 25 -15.73 -19.42 -6.10
C ALA A 25 -14.35 -19.85 -5.60
N SER A 26 -13.35 -18.99 -5.80
CA SER A 26 -12.01 -19.24 -5.28
C SER A 26 -12.12 -19.50 -3.77
N PRO A 27 -11.36 -20.46 -3.23
CA PRO A 27 -11.40 -20.78 -1.81
C PRO A 27 -11.22 -19.51 -0.99
N GLN A 28 -12.15 -19.23 -0.09
CA GLN A 28 -12.10 -18.07 0.77
C GLN A 28 -10.88 -18.18 1.67
N THR A 29 -9.80 -17.45 1.33
CA THR A 29 -8.71 -17.18 2.27
C THR A 29 -9.34 -16.49 3.49
N PRO A 30 -9.01 -16.89 4.74
CA PRO A 30 -9.43 -16.17 5.95
C PRO A 30 -9.27 -14.66 5.69
N GLY A 31 -10.40 -13.94 5.74
CA GLY A 31 -10.56 -12.74 4.94
C GLY A 31 -9.65 -11.60 5.39
N GLN A 32 -8.78 -11.12 4.50
CA GLN A 32 -7.93 -9.92 4.68
C GLN A 32 -8.71 -8.78 5.38
N SER A 33 -8.07 -8.17 6.36
CA SER A 33 -8.50 -6.96 7.08
C SER A 33 -7.45 -5.85 6.96
N PHE A 34 -7.77 -4.61 7.35
CA PHE A 34 -6.77 -3.53 7.33
C PHE A 34 -5.63 -3.85 8.29
N GLU A 35 -5.94 -4.46 9.44
CA GLU A 35 -4.93 -4.94 10.39
C GLU A 35 -3.97 -5.93 9.73
N THR A 36 -4.49 -7.01 9.13
CA THR A 36 -3.61 -8.02 8.50
C THR A 36 -2.78 -7.44 7.36
N CYS A 37 -3.34 -6.53 6.55
CA CYS A 37 -2.59 -5.85 5.49
C CYS A 37 -1.46 -5.01 6.08
N SER A 38 -1.71 -4.30 7.20
CA SER A 38 -0.76 -3.42 7.87
C SER A 38 0.37 -4.19 8.52
N LEU A 39 0.05 -5.23 9.30
CA LEU A 39 1.04 -6.03 10.03
C LEU A 39 2.03 -6.73 9.08
N ILE A 40 1.52 -7.37 8.03
CA ILE A 40 2.38 -8.00 7.00
C ILE A 40 3.26 -6.95 6.32
N THR A 41 2.72 -5.76 6.03
CA THR A 41 3.51 -4.69 5.40
C THR A 41 4.59 -4.17 6.34
N ALA A 42 4.30 -4.03 7.64
CA ALA A 42 5.28 -3.63 8.64
C ALA A 42 6.41 -4.65 8.80
N GLU A 43 6.11 -5.95 8.76
CA GLU A 43 7.12 -7.01 8.70
C GLU A 43 8.01 -6.87 7.46
N TYR A 44 7.40 -6.60 6.29
CA TYR A 44 8.13 -6.44 5.04
C TYR A 44 9.05 -5.22 5.06
N VAL A 45 8.52 -4.07 5.49
CA VAL A 45 9.30 -2.84 5.66
C VAL A 45 10.46 -3.09 6.60
N THR A 46 10.23 -3.70 7.77
CA THR A 46 11.30 -4.01 8.74
C THR A 46 12.37 -4.90 8.11
N THR A 47 11.96 -5.92 7.35
CA THR A 47 12.90 -6.80 6.63
C THR A 47 13.75 -5.99 5.64
N LEU A 48 13.13 -5.11 4.85
CA LEU A 48 13.85 -4.27 3.88
C LEU A 48 14.81 -3.29 4.57
N GLN A 49 14.45 -2.72 5.71
CA GLN A 49 15.32 -1.84 6.50
C GLN A 49 16.55 -2.57 7.05
N LEU A 50 16.39 -3.84 7.42
CA LEU A 50 17.52 -4.66 7.88
C LEU A 50 18.42 -5.10 6.71
N ILE A 51 17.84 -5.37 5.54
CA ILE A 51 18.60 -5.62 4.30
C ILE A 51 19.42 -4.38 3.92
N ASP A 52 18.84 -3.18 4.02
CA ASP A 52 19.54 -1.91 3.79
C ASP A 52 20.75 -1.74 4.71
N LYS A 53 20.64 -2.24 5.95
CA LYS A 53 21.73 -2.29 6.94
C LYS A 53 22.76 -3.41 6.69
N GLY A 54 22.66 -4.12 5.57
CA GLY A 54 23.61 -5.13 5.15
C GLY A 54 23.32 -6.55 5.64
N MET A 55 22.15 -6.82 6.23
CA MET A 55 21.80 -8.18 6.63
C MET A 55 21.37 -9.04 5.44
N ASN A 56 21.93 -10.25 5.34
CA ASN A 56 21.51 -11.24 4.35
C ASN A 56 20.32 -12.10 4.85
N ALA A 57 19.70 -12.86 3.94
CA ALA A 57 18.54 -13.69 4.25
C ALA A 57 18.78 -14.65 5.43
N ASP A 58 19.92 -15.34 5.47
CA ASP A 58 20.18 -16.34 6.51
C ASP A 58 20.42 -15.67 7.88
N GLN A 59 21.08 -14.51 7.90
CA GLN A 59 21.22 -13.70 9.12
C GLN A 59 19.85 -13.24 9.64
N LEU A 60 18.97 -12.76 8.76
CA LEU A 60 17.62 -12.33 9.13
C LEU A 60 16.81 -13.49 9.71
N ILE A 61 16.84 -14.66 9.06
CA ILE A 61 16.10 -15.84 9.52
C ILE A 61 16.59 -16.32 10.89
N ALA A 62 17.90 -16.29 11.12
CA ALA A 62 18.49 -16.71 12.38
C ALA A 62 18.25 -15.72 13.54
N THR A 63 18.00 -14.43 13.25
CA THR A 63 17.97 -13.37 14.27
C THR A 63 16.58 -12.80 14.54
N LEU A 64 15.65 -12.90 13.59
CA LEU A 64 14.29 -12.39 13.77
C LEU A 64 13.50 -13.27 14.76
N PRO A 65 13.09 -12.75 15.92
CA PRO A 65 12.41 -13.55 16.93
C PRO A 65 11.02 -13.99 16.45
N GLY A 66 10.65 -15.23 16.74
CA GLY A 66 9.30 -15.74 16.46
C GLY A 66 8.97 -15.91 14.98
N LEU A 67 9.98 -16.03 14.11
CA LEU A 67 9.77 -16.25 12.68
C LEU A 67 9.14 -17.63 12.44
N SER A 68 7.93 -17.64 11.88
CA SER A 68 7.25 -18.86 11.42
C SER A 68 7.75 -19.30 10.04
N ASP A 69 7.52 -20.54 9.62
CA ASP A 69 7.91 -20.99 8.26
C ASP A 69 7.37 -20.08 7.14
N PRO A 70 6.10 -19.61 7.20
CA PRO A 70 5.62 -18.61 6.24
C PRO A 70 6.36 -17.27 6.35
N GLY A 71 6.83 -16.90 7.54
CA GLY A 71 7.67 -15.72 7.77
C GLY A 71 9.05 -15.87 7.13
N GLU A 72 9.72 -17.01 7.32
CA GLU A 72 10.99 -17.32 6.67
C GLU A 72 10.86 -17.25 5.15
N LYS A 73 9.81 -17.86 4.59
CA LYS A 73 9.56 -17.81 3.14
C LYS A 73 9.40 -16.37 2.65
N ARG A 74 8.74 -15.49 3.43
CA ARG A 74 8.60 -14.07 3.10
C ARG A 74 9.94 -13.34 3.12
N VAL A 75 10.79 -13.59 4.13
CA VAL A 75 12.14 -13.02 4.19
C VAL A 75 12.96 -13.42 2.97
N ARG A 76 13.00 -14.71 2.63
CA ARG A 76 13.73 -15.20 1.44
C ARG A 76 13.19 -14.57 0.14
N THR A 77 11.88 -14.45 0.02
CA THR A 77 11.23 -13.84 -1.15
C THR A 77 11.60 -12.36 -1.28
N LEU A 78 11.56 -11.60 -0.18
CA LEU A 78 11.93 -10.18 -0.20
C LEU A 78 13.42 -9.99 -0.51
N PHE A 79 14.28 -10.79 0.12
CA PHE A 79 15.72 -10.72 -0.17
C PHE A 79 16.02 -11.01 -1.64
N GLN A 80 15.36 -12.02 -2.22
CA GLN A 80 15.50 -12.32 -3.64
C GLN A 80 14.99 -11.16 -4.52
N ALA A 81 13.84 -10.57 -4.21
CA ALA A 81 13.35 -9.39 -4.92
C ALA A 81 14.31 -8.20 -4.84
N VAL A 82 14.96 -7.96 -3.69
CA VAL A 82 16.00 -6.93 -3.56
C VAL A 82 17.21 -7.22 -4.45
N LYS A 83 17.61 -8.49 -4.58
CA LYS A 83 18.71 -8.87 -5.49
C LYS A 83 18.35 -8.68 -6.96
N ASP A 84 17.12 -8.98 -7.33
CA ASP A 84 16.67 -8.98 -8.73
C ASP A 84 16.32 -7.57 -9.21
N ASP A 85 15.56 -6.82 -8.41
CA ASP A 85 14.97 -5.53 -8.80
C ASP A 85 15.60 -4.32 -8.08
N GLY A 86 16.39 -4.57 -7.03
CA GLY A 86 16.93 -3.53 -6.17
C GLY A 86 15.99 -3.11 -5.03
N LEU A 87 16.57 -2.47 -4.02
CA LEU A 87 15.88 -2.14 -2.78
C LEU A 87 14.75 -1.11 -2.95
N ILE A 88 14.99 -0.05 -3.73
CA ILE A 88 13.99 0.99 -4.03
C ILE A 88 12.77 0.39 -4.73
N ALA A 89 12.98 -0.44 -5.76
CA ALA A 89 11.89 -1.09 -6.49
C ALA A 89 11.10 -2.03 -5.57
N THR A 90 11.79 -2.75 -4.68
CA THR A 90 11.14 -3.65 -3.73
C THR A 90 10.29 -2.89 -2.70
N TYR A 91 10.79 -1.77 -2.15
CA TYR A 91 9.99 -0.89 -1.28
C TYR A 91 8.73 -0.36 -1.96
N SER A 92 8.88 0.08 -3.22
CA SER A 92 7.78 0.56 -4.05
C SER A 92 6.73 -0.54 -4.30
N ALA A 93 7.19 -1.77 -4.58
CA ALA A 93 6.32 -2.93 -4.75
C ALA A 93 5.55 -3.26 -3.46
N VAL A 94 6.22 -3.29 -2.30
CA VAL A 94 5.60 -3.53 -0.99
C VAL A 94 4.51 -2.50 -0.70
N ASN A 95 4.80 -1.21 -0.82
CA ASN A 95 3.82 -0.15 -0.60
C ASN A 95 2.64 -0.22 -1.57
N SER A 96 2.91 -0.54 -2.84
CA SER A 96 1.87 -0.74 -3.85
C SER A 96 0.96 -1.93 -3.51
N GLN A 97 1.52 -3.03 -3.01
CA GLN A 97 0.74 -4.19 -2.59
C GLN A 97 -0.07 -3.91 -1.32
N TYR A 98 0.46 -3.13 -0.38
CA TYR A 98 -0.29 -2.68 0.79
C TYR A 98 -1.51 -1.85 0.38
N ALA A 99 -1.33 -0.85 -0.48
CA ALA A 99 -2.44 -0.04 -1.00
C ALA A 99 -3.49 -0.89 -1.73
N ARG A 100 -3.07 -1.91 -2.50
CA ARG A 100 -3.98 -2.87 -3.16
C ARG A 100 -4.73 -3.75 -2.15
N CYS A 101 -4.06 -4.24 -1.11
CA CYS A 101 -4.66 -5.02 -0.03
C CYS A 101 -5.75 -4.21 0.67
N SER A 102 -5.42 -3.03 1.17
CA SER A 102 -6.34 -2.13 1.85
C SER A 102 -7.51 -1.73 0.95
N ARG A 103 -7.29 -1.47 -0.35
CA ARG A 103 -8.37 -1.20 -1.31
C ARG A 103 -9.31 -2.39 -1.49
N ARG A 104 -8.79 -3.62 -1.51
CA ARG A 104 -9.63 -4.83 -1.59
C ARG A 104 -10.47 -5.01 -0.33
N VAL A 105 -9.90 -4.76 0.85
CA VAL A 105 -10.63 -4.80 2.12
C VAL A 105 -11.76 -3.78 2.11
N TYR A 106 -11.46 -2.52 1.75
CA TYR A 106 -12.45 -1.45 1.64
C TYR A 106 -13.58 -1.81 0.67
N ARG A 107 -13.26 -2.32 -0.53
CA ARG A 107 -14.29 -2.72 -1.51
C ARG A 107 -15.22 -3.81 -1.00
N LYS A 108 -14.73 -4.70 -0.14
CA LYS A 108 -15.51 -5.82 0.40
C LYS A 108 -16.29 -5.45 1.65
N ARG A 109 -15.76 -4.57 2.51
CA ARG A 109 -16.27 -4.33 3.87
C ARG A 109 -16.65 -2.87 4.16
N GLY A 110 -16.31 -1.94 3.27
CA GLY A 110 -16.47 -0.50 3.48
C GLY A 110 -15.47 0.09 4.47
N ALA A 111 -15.76 1.30 4.93
CA ALA A 111 -15.02 1.94 6.01
C ALA A 111 -15.45 1.33 7.36
N PRO A 112 -14.52 0.87 8.20
CA PRO A 112 -14.82 0.46 9.57
C PRO A 112 -15.20 1.67 10.45
N LYS A 113 -15.82 1.41 11.61
CA LYS A 113 -16.09 2.46 12.60
C LYS A 113 -14.77 3.10 13.05
N PRO A 114 -14.63 4.44 13.05
CA PRO A 114 -13.37 5.10 13.40
C PRO A 114 -12.82 4.72 14.78
N SER A 115 -13.69 4.50 15.77
CA SER A 115 -13.30 4.10 17.14
C SER A 115 -12.96 2.62 17.29
N SER A 116 -13.08 1.82 16.24
CA SER A 116 -12.73 0.40 16.29
C SER A 116 -11.24 0.18 16.01
N ARG A 117 -10.70 -0.95 16.45
CA ARG A 117 -9.33 -1.39 16.10
C ARG A 117 -9.10 -1.38 14.58
N GLU A 118 -10.04 -1.91 13.80
CA GLU A 118 -9.96 -1.83 12.33
C GLU A 118 -10.07 -0.39 11.80
N GLY A 119 -10.80 0.49 12.49
CA GLY A 119 -10.83 1.94 12.25
C GLY A 119 -9.44 2.57 12.27
N HIS A 120 -8.67 2.22 13.29
CA HIS A 120 -7.28 2.65 13.45
C HIS A 120 -6.38 2.16 12.30
N PHE A 121 -6.42 0.85 11.97
CA PHE A 121 -5.63 0.33 10.84
C PHE A 121 -6.08 0.88 9.47
N TYR A 122 -7.38 1.14 9.30
CA TYR A 122 -7.90 1.81 8.10
C TYR A 122 -7.32 3.23 7.95
N PHE A 123 -7.25 3.98 9.05
CA PHE A 123 -6.62 5.29 9.08
C PHE A 123 -5.14 5.20 8.70
N CYS A 124 -4.38 4.32 9.35
CA CYS A 124 -2.95 4.14 9.05
C CYS A 124 -2.68 3.71 7.60
N ALA A 125 -3.56 2.88 7.01
CA ALA A 125 -3.47 2.52 5.60
C ALA A 125 -3.67 3.72 4.67
N GLY A 126 -4.60 4.63 5.01
CA GLY A 126 -4.82 5.88 4.28
C GLY A 126 -3.61 6.80 4.35
N GLU A 127 -3.09 7.02 5.56
CA GLU A 127 -1.91 7.87 5.79
C GLU A 127 -0.66 7.33 5.10
N ASN A 128 -0.39 6.01 5.16
CA ASN A 128 0.74 5.42 4.46
C ASN A 128 0.61 5.53 2.94
N LYS A 129 -0.58 5.30 2.39
CA LYS A 129 -0.82 5.49 0.96
C LYS A 129 -0.50 6.92 0.53
N LEU A 130 -0.94 7.92 1.30
CA LEU A 130 -0.66 9.32 1.02
C LEU A 130 0.85 9.61 1.05
N ARG A 131 1.57 9.18 2.10
CA ARG A 131 3.02 9.35 2.20
C ARG A 131 3.76 8.71 1.01
N TYR A 132 3.38 7.48 0.64
CA TYR A 132 3.97 6.79 -0.51
C TYR A 132 3.71 7.54 -1.83
N GLN A 133 2.49 8.05 -2.05
CA GLN A 133 2.17 8.84 -3.25
C GLN A 133 2.96 10.14 -3.33
N VAL A 134 3.17 10.82 -2.19
CA VAL A 134 4.01 12.01 -2.12
C VAL A 134 5.47 11.67 -2.43
N LEU A 135 6.00 10.58 -1.85
CA LEU A 135 7.36 10.13 -2.15
C LEU A 135 7.53 9.81 -3.64
N VAL A 136 6.62 9.06 -4.24
CA VAL A 136 6.67 8.78 -5.69
C VAL A 136 6.66 10.08 -6.51
N ALA A 137 5.83 11.05 -6.14
CA ALA A 137 5.83 12.35 -6.81
C ALA A 137 7.17 13.08 -6.66
N ALA A 138 7.76 13.07 -5.45
CA ALA A 138 9.06 13.67 -5.19
C ALA A 138 10.19 12.99 -5.97
N THR A 139 10.19 11.66 -6.07
CA THR A 139 11.17 10.90 -6.89
C THR A 139 11.03 11.16 -8.39
N LEU A 140 9.85 11.58 -8.85
CA LEU A 140 9.59 11.98 -10.24
C LEU A 140 9.81 13.48 -10.48
N ASP A 141 10.49 14.17 -9.56
CA ASP A 141 10.77 15.61 -9.59
C ASP A 141 9.50 16.47 -9.79
N ALA A 142 8.36 15.99 -9.30
CA ALA A 142 7.12 16.75 -9.36
C ALA A 142 7.27 18.05 -8.57
N ASN A 143 6.67 19.13 -9.09
CA ASN A 143 6.71 20.42 -8.39
C ASN A 143 6.03 20.31 -7.00
N ARG A 144 6.80 20.54 -5.95
CA ARG A 144 6.36 20.48 -4.55
C ARG A 144 5.07 21.26 -4.28
N GLN A 145 4.98 22.51 -4.73
CA GLN A 145 3.81 23.36 -4.50
C GLN A 145 2.56 22.84 -5.23
N ASN A 146 2.73 22.22 -6.40
CA ASN A 146 1.63 21.56 -7.10
C ASN A 146 1.12 20.33 -6.34
N VAL A 147 2.01 19.55 -5.72
CA VAL A 147 1.61 18.40 -4.89
C VAL A 147 0.92 18.88 -3.61
N LEU A 148 1.50 19.86 -2.89
CA LEU A 148 0.91 20.38 -1.65
C LEU A 148 -0.51 20.90 -1.84
N ARG A 149 -0.79 21.62 -2.93
CA ARG A 149 -2.14 22.14 -3.25
C ARG A 149 -3.20 21.05 -3.48
N GLN A 150 -2.81 19.80 -3.72
CA GLN A 150 -3.74 18.68 -3.88
C GLN A 150 -4.02 17.96 -2.54
N LEU A 151 -3.32 18.33 -1.47
CA LEU A 151 -3.43 17.72 -0.16
C LEU A 151 -4.16 18.65 0.82
N PRO A 152 -4.90 18.10 1.80
CA PRO A 152 -5.38 18.90 2.92
C PRO A 152 -4.23 19.60 3.65
N ASP A 153 -4.47 20.82 4.14
CA ASP A 153 -3.46 21.64 4.85
C ASP A 153 -2.81 20.89 6.03
N SER A 154 -3.60 20.05 6.71
CA SER A 154 -3.14 19.19 7.82
C SER A 154 -2.09 18.15 7.41
N ARG A 155 -1.84 17.97 6.11
CA ARG A 155 -0.83 17.06 5.54
C ARG A 155 0.32 17.79 4.86
N HIS A 156 0.30 19.11 4.77
CA HIS A 156 1.37 19.86 4.11
C HIS A 156 2.71 19.69 4.80
N ARG A 157 2.73 19.65 6.14
CA ARG A 157 3.96 19.46 6.92
C ARG A 157 4.66 18.14 6.59
N ILE A 158 3.92 17.02 6.64
CA ILE A 158 4.49 15.69 6.39
C ILE A 158 4.86 15.52 4.91
N ALA A 159 4.05 16.03 3.99
CA ALA A 159 4.38 16.01 2.57
C ALA A 159 5.64 16.85 2.28
N GLY A 160 5.75 18.00 2.93
CA GLY A 160 6.94 18.83 2.92
C GLY A 160 8.17 18.04 3.37
N ALA A 161 8.12 17.43 4.55
CA ALA A 161 9.24 16.65 5.08
C ALA A 161 9.69 15.53 4.13
N ILE A 162 8.76 14.85 3.45
CA ILE A 162 9.10 13.82 2.45
C ILE A 162 9.87 14.40 1.27
N PHE A 163 9.46 15.57 0.76
CA PHE A 163 10.20 16.26 -0.31
C PHE A 163 11.60 16.68 0.14
N ASP A 164 11.72 17.22 1.36
CA ASP A 164 13.02 17.64 1.89
C ASP A 164 13.95 16.45 2.05
N LEU A 165 13.46 15.36 2.64
CA LEU A 165 14.23 14.13 2.86
C LEU A 165 14.64 13.46 1.54
N GLN A 166 13.73 13.41 0.56
CA GLN A 166 14.06 12.93 -0.79
C GLN A 166 15.19 13.74 -1.42
N GLN A 167 15.19 15.06 -1.23
CA GLN A 167 16.18 15.95 -1.81
C GLN A 167 17.54 15.87 -1.08
N SER A 168 17.54 15.75 0.24
CA SER A 168 18.76 15.79 1.05
C SER A 168 19.44 14.42 1.21
N GLU A 169 18.65 13.35 1.35
CA GLU A 169 19.16 12.01 1.71
C GLU A 169 18.76 10.92 0.70
N GLY A 170 17.86 11.23 -0.23
CA GLY A 170 17.48 10.34 -1.33
C GLY A 170 16.34 9.37 -1.00
N THR A 171 15.99 8.56 -2.00
CA THR A 171 14.78 7.73 -2.00
C THR A 171 14.76 6.65 -0.93
N LEU A 172 15.91 6.05 -0.61
CA LEU A 172 15.98 5.01 0.42
C LEU A 172 15.72 5.57 1.81
N ALA A 173 16.33 6.69 2.17
CA ALA A 173 16.07 7.37 3.44
C ALA A 173 14.60 7.79 3.56
N ALA A 174 14.01 8.28 2.48
CA ALA A 174 12.59 8.60 2.46
C ALA A 174 11.68 7.35 2.60
N PHE A 175 12.05 6.22 1.99
CA PHE A 175 11.33 4.96 2.19
C PHE A 175 11.44 4.43 3.63
N ASP A 176 12.62 4.53 4.23
CA ASP A 176 12.87 4.17 5.63
C ASP A 176 11.98 4.98 6.56
N ALA A 177 11.98 6.31 6.41
CA ALA A 177 11.17 7.22 7.21
C ALA A 177 9.66 6.96 7.08
N ILE A 178 9.12 6.77 5.87
CA ILE A 178 7.69 6.46 5.73
C ILE A 178 7.35 5.07 6.31
N GLY A 179 8.31 4.14 6.27
CA GLY A 179 8.19 2.83 6.89
C GLY A 179 8.11 2.91 8.42
N ASP A 180 8.94 3.75 9.02
CA ASP A 180 8.89 4.06 10.45
C ASP A 180 7.59 4.74 10.86
N GLU A 181 7.11 5.69 10.06
CA GLU A 181 5.81 6.34 10.25
C GLU A 181 4.64 5.35 10.19
N LEU A 182 4.68 4.34 9.31
CA LEU A 182 3.67 3.28 9.28
C LEU A 182 3.70 2.46 10.57
N LYS A 183 4.88 2.00 10.99
CA LYS A 183 5.06 1.22 12.22
C LYS A 183 4.65 2.01 13.46
N TYR A 184 4.98 3.30 13.50
CA TYR A 184 4.55 4.20 14.57
C TYR A 184 3.02 4.33 14.58
N CYS A 185 2.41 4.57 13.42
CA CYS A 185 0.96 4.69 13.30
C CYS A 185 0.25 3.46 13.84
N ILE A 186 0.58 2.27 13.36
CA ILE A 186 -0.15 1.02 13.69
C ILE A 186 0.03 0.55 15.14
N ASN A 187 1.06 1.07 15.83
CA ASN A 187 1.33 0.78 17.24
C ASN A 187 0.81 1.87 18.17
N GLY A 188 0.49 3.06 17.66
CA GLY A 188 -0.11 4.15 18.43
C GLY A 188 -1.59 3.88 18.67
N THR A 189 -2.01 3.78 19.93
CA THR A 189 -3.43 3.62 20.30
C THR A 189 -4.07 4.95 20.65
#